data_AF-J0WST7-F1
#
_entry.id   AF-J0WST7-F1
#
_cell.length_a   1.000
_cell.length_b   1.000
_cell.length_c   1.000
_cell.angle_alpha   90.00
_cell.angle_beta   90.00
_cell.angle_gamma   90.00
#
_symmetry.space_group_name_H-M   'P 1'
#
loop_
_entity.id
_entity.type
_entity.pdbx_description
1 polymer ?
#
loop_
_entity_poly.entity_id
_entity_poly.type
_entity_poly.pdbx_seq_one_letter_code
_entity_poly.pdbx_strand_id
1 'polypeptide(L)'
;MYSPGWFGSDIDSLSALSLGPSLPHVAPWASSRGDSCFTASFSSSTLAADRFQTPPAQIGAAHMNFYAQNQTPFQRDQPPHLIHATPSFLPASSPFSSTRQTIPMDGFFRDLVGDSDEEAHAWLTDFKKYITIQTLNVAAGRQGEVRATAFGAHIARGSEAHAWYNTLTPAQKESWTNLLMQFDIKWTPPPFEQRTAESYLDEFRTCVLPAHEVLTRFPTGSYGQTQWGYVLYASRMRTLGEKTQQSLAALLLDIKKLIPPILLWLMRTTVAATWKDWCTALGALKPDEIQFVMGHTSEIEDRLAKLEAAIQAQAAAPAPAPPPPPPPQPVQRQTWQPRQAAPAQAYYQPAYMQYAPAPAQYVPVPAPTPPIFVQYAQPGPARPAPPVQAGPPPQLSLQAPQTPNPFYSAPPPRSPQNTQRVDEERRAWTQQFPDGRPLASRPYPLTPGTAPAALGCIRCGEPETGTHDQFSCTNPLLDSLEQRCRINVRSAIHRGGRPQSATVPRGSAPFSPSPLGQGRGIPAFGRWSAPSTPTPPSPLHYVNSDNIADVQYIDRELDVDYSMEPQDDETLNGGEVS
;
A
#
# COMPACT_ATOMS: atom_id res chain seq x y z
N MET A 1 29.00 -37.43 21.08
CA MET A 1 29.05 -36.18 21.89
C MET A 1 28.61 -35.04 20.99
N TYR A 2 27.68 -34.23 21.49
CA TYR A 2 26.93 -33.13 20.88
C TYR A 2 25.72 -33.49 19.99
N SER A 3 24.57 -33.34 20.65
CA SER A 3 23.18 -33.45 20.20
C SER A 3 22.75 -32.26 19.33
N PRO A 4 21.75 -32.45 18.45
CA PRO A 4 20.77 -31.44 18.11
C PRO A 4 19.56 -31.56 19.04
N GLY A 5 19.11 -30.45 19.62
CA GLY A 5 18.02 -30.41 20.58
C GLY A 5 16.78 -29.68 20.07
N TRP A 6 15.64 -30.37 20.22
CA TRP A 6 14.31 -29.92 20.68
C TRP A 6 13.58 -28.80 19.89
N PHE A 7 12.30 -28.90 19.51
CA PHE A 7 11.15 -29.53 20.17
C PHE A 7 10.16 -30.18 19.19
N GLY A 8 9.77 -31.42 19.51
CA GLY A 8 8.43 -31.97 19.30
C GLY A 8 7.98 -32.63 20.61
N SER A 9 6.70 -32.99 20.73
CA SER A 9 5.91 -33.57 21.85
C SER A 9 5.08 -32.55 22.66
N ASP A 10 3.86 -32.81 23.12
CA ASP A 10 2.86 -33.91 23.00
C ASP A 10 1.62 -33.41 23.76
N ILE A 11 0.38 -33.67 23.31
CA ILE A 11 -0.80 -33.81 24.20
C ILE A 11 -1.84 -34.77 23.57
N ASP A 12 -1.95 -35.95 24.16
CA ASP A 12 -3.11 -36.87 24.21
C ASP A 12 -2.89 -37.70 25.51
N SER A 13 -3.82 -38.13 26.37
CA SER A 13 -5.28 -38.19 26.36
C SER A 13 -5.79 -38.67 27.76
N LEU A 14 -7.01 -38.26 28.13
CA LEU A 14 -8.11 -39.01 28.81
C LEU A 14 -8.19 -39.39 30.32
N SER A 15 -9.42 -39.17 30.84
CA SER A 15 -10.23 -39.90 31.86
C SER A 15 -10.10 -39.52 33.35
N ALA A 16 -11.12 -39.52 34.23
CA ALA A 16 -12.59 -39.56 34.20
C ALA A 16 -13.13 -39.48 35.67
N LEU A 17 -14.37 -38.98 35.87
CA LEU A 17 -15.36 -39.26 36.94
C LEU A 17 -15.09 -38.90 38.43
N SER A 18 -16.01 -38.11 39.04
CA SER A 18 -16.92 -38.57 40.12
C SER A 18 -17.81 -37.43 40.72
N LEU A 19 -19.14 -37.64 40.62
CA LEU A 19 -20.27 -37.42 41.55
C LEU A 19 -20.22 -36.31 42.66
N GLY A 20 -21.31 -35.51 42.74
CA GLY A 20 -21.66 -34.61 43.87
C GLY A 20 -22.17 -35.36 45.12
N PRO A 21 -23.07 -34.83 45.99
CA PRO A 21 -23.74 -33.51 46.05
C PRO A 21 -23.72 -32.86 47.48
N SER A 22 -24.30 -31.66 47.66
CA SER A 22 -25.29 -31.29 48.73
C SER A 22 -25.37 -29.78 49.03
N LEU A 23 -26.60 -29.24 48.95
CA LEU A 23 -27.10 -28.00 49.57
C LEU A 23 -27.48 -28.29 51.04
N PRO A 24 -27.62 -27.29 51.95
CA PRO A 24 -28.91 -26.61 52.10
C PRO A 24 -28.90 -25.10 52.50
N HIS A 25 -30.01 -24.44 52.12
CA HIS A 25 -30.77 -23.33 52.74
C HIS A 25 -30.17 -22.48 53.88
N VAL A 26 -30.38 -21.16 53.83
CA VAL A 26 -31.32 -20.37 54.69
C VAL A 26 -31.45 -18.93 54.14
N ALA A 27 -32.69 -18.43 54.05
CA ALA A 27 -33.07 -17.01 53.94
C ALA A 27 -33.91 -16.65 55.19
N PRO A 28 -34.50 -15.45 55.34
CA PRO A 28 -34.01 -14.06 55.18
C PRO A 28 -34.14 -13.27 56.51
N TRP A 29 -33.61 -12.05 56.59
CA TRP A 29 -34.02 -11.09 57.63
C TRP A 29 -34.09 -9.68 57.07
N ALA A 30 -35.29 -9.10 57.22
CA ALA A 30 -35.57 -7.69 57.07
C ALA A 30 -35.12 -6.95 58.34
N SER A 31 -34.61 -5.73 58.20
CA SER A 31 -34.78 -4.68 59.22
C SER A 31 -34.54 -3.30 58.64
N SER A 32 -35.49 -2.44 58.96
CA SER A 32 -35.52 -1.00 58.76
C SER A 32 -34.49 -0.23 59.58
N ARG A 33 -34.05 0.90 59.03
CA ARG A 33 -33.72 2.22 59.65
C ARG A 33 -33.13 3.05 58.50
N GLY A 34 -33.69 4.17 58.07
CA GLY A 34 -34.03 5.33 58.88
C GLY A 34 -32.76 6.14 59.09
N ASP A 35 -32.44 7.07 58.19
CA ASP A 35 -31.95 8.41 58.54
C ASP A 35 -31.81 9.32 57.30
N SER A 36 -32.37 10.50 57.49
CA SER A 36 -32.49 11.67 56.63
C SER A 36 -31.18 12.44 56.46
N CYS A 37 -30.90 12.95 55.26
CA CYS A 37 -30.07 14.15 55.06
C CYS A 37 -30.55 14.96 53.84
N PHE A 38 -30.74 16.26 54.08
CA PHE A 38 -31.08 17.36 53.19
C PHE A 38 -30.10 17.54 52.00
N THR A 39 -30.61 18.02 50.86
CA THR A 39 -29.97 19.02 49.95
C THR A 39 -30.97 19.34 48.82
N ALA A 40 -31.79 20.38 48.99
CA ALA A 40 -31.57 21.75 48.48
C ALA A 40 -31.67 21.87 46.95
N SER A 41 -32.90 22.01 46.45
CA SER A 41 -33.21 22.50 45.11
C SER A 41 -33.13 24.03 45.10
N PHE A 42 -32.19 24.61 44.36
CA PHE A 42 -32.15 26.05 44.09
C PHE A 42 -32.62 26.33 42.67
N SER A 43 -33.81 26.93 42.58
CA SER A 43 -34.31 27.61 41.39
C SER A 43 -33.57 28.94 41.23
N SER A 44 -32.82 29.11 40.14
CA SER A 44 -32.29 30.42 39.72
C SER A 44 -33.07 30.92 38.51
N SER A 45 -34.22 31.53 38.81
CA SER A 45 -34.82 32.57 37.98
C SER A 45 -34.47 33.91 38.63
N THR A 46 -34.39 34.97 37.83
CA THR A 46 -34.09 36.38 38.16
C THR A 46 -32.62 36.79 38.35
N LEU A 47 -32.24 37.82 37.57
CA LEU A 47 -31.00 38.64 37.56
C LEU A 47 -29.88 38.26 36.58
N ALA A 48 -30.12 38.53 35.30
CA ALA A 48 -29.10 39.02 34.36
C ALA A 48 -29.73 40.04 33.39
N ALA A 49 -30.36 41.08 33.95
CA ALA A 49 -30.71 42.29 33.23
C ALA A 49 -29.56 43.28 33.42
N ASP A 50 -28.71 43.41 32.40
CA ASP A 50 -27.99 44.63 31.99
C ASP A 50 -26.75 44.28 31.17
N ARG A 51 -26.92 44.17 29.84
CA ARG A 51 -25.85 44.43 28.86
C ARG A 51 -26.42 45.04 27.58
N PHE A 52 -26.08 46.31 27.39
CA PHE A 52 -26.05 47.12 26.16
C PHE A 52 -26.77 46.56 24.92
N GLN A 53 -28.01 46.99 24.70
CA GLN A 53 -28.63 47.05 23.38
C GLN A 53 -28.18 48.33 22.66
N THR A 54 -27.50 48.18 21.52
CA THR A 54 -27.35 49.28 20.55
C THR A 54 -28.68 49.41 19.79
N PRO A 55 -29.32 50.59 19.73
CA PRO A 55 -30.60 50.75 19.05
C PRO A 55 -30.48 50.48 17.53
N PRO A 56 -31.46 49.81 16.90
CA PRO A 56 -31.50 49.53 15.45
C PRO A 56 -31.50 50.78 14.54
N ALA A 57 -31.54 51.99 15.09
CA ALA A 57 -31.58 53.25 14.35
C ALA A 57 -30.20 53.73 13.83
N GLN A 58 -29.10 53.04 14.14
CA GLN A 58 -27.73 53.44 13.73
C GLN A 58 -27.13 52.64 12.56
N ILE A 59 -27.85 51.66 11.99
CA ILE A 59 -27.46 51.07 10.71
C ILE A 59 -28.04 51.95 9.61
N GLY A 60 -27.30 53.00 9.26
CA GLY A 60 -27.70 53.95 8.22
C GLY A 60 -27.92 53.28 6.86
N ALA A 61 -28.81 53.89 6.05
CA ALA A 61 -29.22 53.45 4.71
C ALA A 61 -28.08 53.14 3.72
N ALA A 62 -26.84 53.53 4.03
CA ALA A 62 -25.65 53.20 3.25
C ALA A 62 -25.31 51.69 3.26
N HIS A 63 -25.66 50.93 4.30
CA HIS A 63 -25.31 49.51 4.40
C HIS A 63 -26.26 48.59 3.60
N MET A 64 -27.51 49.03 3.37
CA MET A 64 -28.50 48.27 2.58
C MET A 64 -28.33 48.47 1.06
N ASN A 65 -27.78 49.60 0.61
CA ASN A 65 -27.52 49.86 -0.81
C ASN A 65 -26.39 48.98 -1.39
N PHE A 66 -25.49 48.44 -0.57
CA PHE A 66 -24.42 47.54 -1.03
C PHE A 66 -24.94 46.17 -1.49
N TYR A 67 -26.06 45.70 -0.94
CA TYR A 67 -26.66 44.40 -1.33
C TYR A 67 -27.63 44.51 -2.52
N ALA A 68 -28.18 45.70 -2.78
CA ALA A 68 -29.13 45.92 -3.88
C ALA A 68 -28.46 46.06 -5.26
N GLN A 69 -27.16 46.37 -5.34
CA GLN A 69 -26.47 46.62 -6.62
C GLN A 69 -25.78 45.39 -7.25
N ASN A 70 -25.72 44.25 -6.55
CA ASN A 70 -24.98 43.06 -7.02
C ASN A 70 -25.85 41.88 -7.48
N GLN A 71 -27.12 42.11 -7.84
CA GLN A 71 -27.96 41.10 -8.48
C GLN A 71 -28.25 41.47 -9.94
N THR A 72 -27.45 40.95 -10.86
CA THR A 72 -27.80 40.90 -12.29
C THR A 72 -28.39 39.52 -12.62
N PRO A 73 -29.58 39.41 -13.24
CA PRO A 73 -30.11 38.13 -13.68
C PRO A 73 -29.50 37.73 -15.03
N PHE A 74 -28.81 36.59 -15.06
CA PHE A 74 -28.48 35.89 -16.31
C PHE A 74 -29.70 35.06 -16.73
N GLN A 75 -30.45 35.56 -17.71
CA GLN A 75 -31.53 34.85 -18.38
C GLN A 75 -30.94 34.10 -19.57
N ARG A 76 -31.07 32.77 -19.61
CA ARG A 76 -30.65 31.95 -20.76
C ARG A 76 -31.88 31.19 -21.27
N ASP A 77 -32.44 31.69 -22.35
CA ASP A 77 -33.46 31.00 -23.13
C ASP A 77 -32.81 29.87 -23.95
N GLN A 78 -33.35 28.66 -23.86
CA GLN A 78 -33.21 27.60 -24.87
C GLN A 78 -34.57 26.93 -25.12
N PRO A 79 -34.98 26.72 -26.39
CA PRO A 79 -36.25 26.10 -26.74
C PRO A 79 -36.18 24.56 -26.85
N PRO A 80 -37.34 23.85 -26.88
CA PRO A 80 -37.40 22.40 -26.71
C PRO A 80 -37.36 21.64 -28.05
N HIS A 81 -36.70 20.48 -28.07
CA HIS A 81 -36.84 19.51 -29.16
C HIS A 81 -37.36 18.15 -28.67
N LEU A 82 -38.54 17.86 -29.21
CA LEU A 82 -39.33 16.63 -29.42
C LEU A 82 -38.70 15.24 -29.18
N ILE A 83 -39.39 14.53 -28.29
CA ILE A 83 -39.85 13.11 -28.27
C ILE A 83 -39.60 12.27 -29.54
N HIS A 84 -38.98 11.08 -29.37
CA HIS A 84 -39.37 9.86 -30.08
C HIS A 84 -39.17 8.60 -29.21
N ALA A 85 -40.12 7.68 -29.35
CA ALA A 85 -40.35 6.51 -28.51
C ALA A 85 -39.55 5.24 -28.90
N THR A 86 -39.48 4.36 -27.90
CA THR A 86 -39.13 2.91 -27.75
C THR A 86 -39.49 1.95 -28.91
N PRO A 87 -38.98 0.67 -28.98
CA PRO A 87 -39.02 -0.31 -27.87
C PRO A 87 -37.93 -1.43 -27.74
N SER A 88 -38.11 -2.13 -26.62
CA SER A 88 -37.42 -3.20 -25.87
C SER A 88 -37.12 -4.54 -26.58
N PHE A 89 -36.24 -5.39 -25.98
CA PHE A 89 -36.53 -6.78 -25.51
C PHE A 89 -35.27 -7.51 -24.92
N LEU A 90 -35.28 -7.74 -23.58
CA LEU A 90 -34.83 -8.92 -22.74
C LEU A 90 -33.39 -9.56 -22.80
N PRO A 91 -32.97 -10.42 -21.84
CA PRO A 91 -33.28 -10.54 -20.39
C PRO A 91 -32.08 -10.81 -19.43
N ALA A 92 -32.32 -10.52 -18.14
CA ALA A 92 -32.04 -11.27 -16.90
C ALA A 92 -30.63 -11.78 -16.45
N SER A 93 -30.28 -11.29 -15.24
CA SER A 93 -29.80 -11.99 -14.03
C SER A 93 -28.34 -12.46 -13.89
N SER A 94 -27.64 -11.80 -12.95
CA SER A 94 -26.69 -12.43 -12.01
C SER A 94 -26.71 -11.63 -10.69
N PRO A 95 -26.85 -12.27 -9.52
CA PRO A 95 -26.91 -11.59 -8.23
C PRO A 95 -25.53 -11.50 -7.55
N PHE A 96 -25.35 -10.48 -6.71
CA PHE A 96 -24.18 -10.24 -5.84
C PHE A 96 -22.84 -9.89 -6.54
N SER A 97 -22.77 -8.67 -7.05
CA SER A 97 -21.51 -7.92 -7.05
C SER A 97 -21.58 -6.89 -5.93
N SER A 98 -20.68 -7.01 -4.95
CA SER A 98 -20.44 -5.94 -3.98
C SER A 98 -19.90 -4.75 -4.77
N THR A 99 -20.77 -3.75 -5.00
CA THR A 99 -20.43 -2.51 -5.69
C THR A 99 -19.38 -1.78 -4.86
N ARG A 100 -18.10 -2.04 -5.13
CA ARG A 100 -17.01 -1.14 -4.76
C ARG A 100 -17.29 0.16 -5.49
N GLN A 101 -17.93 1.11 -4.82
CA GLN A 101 -18.10 2.48 -5.32
C GLN A 101 -16.71 3.03 -5.61
N THR A 102 -16.33 3.01 -6.88
CA THR A 102 -15.23 3.81 -7.40
C THR A 102 -15.61 5.26 -7.18
N ILE A 103 -15.03 5.90 -6.15
CA ILE A 103 -15.19 7.31 -5.88
C ILE A 103 -14.76 8.07 -7.15
N PRO A 104 -15.68 8.75 -7.86
CA PRO A 104 -15.30 9.54 -9.03
C PRO A 104 -14.31 10.62 -8.58
N MET A 105 -13.14 10.66 -9.21
CA MET A 105 -12.07 11.61 -8.91
C MET A 105 -12.31 13.02 -9.48
N ASP A 106 -13.52 13.30 -9.97
CA ASP A 106 -13.95 14.66 -10.27
C ASP A 106 -14.12 15.37 -8.94
N GLY A 107 -13.17 16.26 -8.62
CA GLY A 107 -12.93 16.85 -7.29
C GLY A 107 -14.02 17.76 -6.72
N PHE A 108 -15.27 17.54 -7.07
CA PHE A 108 -16.43 18.16 -6.43
C PHE A 108 -16.97 17.22 -5.36
N PHE A 109 -17.06 17.74 -4.14
CA PHE A 109 -17.74 17.04 -3.05
C PHE A 109 -19.20 16.80 -3.45
N ARG A 110 -19.65 15.54 -3.40
CA ARG A 110 -21.00 15.13 -3.80
C ARG A 110 -22.04 15.76 -2.86
N ASP A 111 -23.14 16.26 -3.39
CA ASP A 111 -24.25 16.78 -2.58
C ASP A 111 -25.09 15.66 -1.95
N LEU A 112 -25.67 15.92 -0.77
CA LEU A 112 -26.54 14.98 -0.08
C LEU A 112 -27.88 14.84 -0.81
N VAL A 113 -28.18 13.63 -1.27
CA VAL A 113 -29.51 13.28 -1.83
C VAL A 113 -30.43 12.78 -0.71
N GLY A 114 -29.94 11.83 0.09
CA GLY A 114 -30.63 11.32 1.27
C GLY A 114 -31.56 10.14 1.01
N ASP A 115 -31.33 9.37 -0.07
CA ASP A 115 -32.18 8.25 -0.49
C ASP A 115 -32.05 7.01 0.43
N SER A 116 -30.97 6.90 1.21
CA SER A 116 -30.79 5.83 2.20
C SER A 116 -29.98 6.29 3.41
N ASP A 117 -30.20 5.65 4.56
CA ASP A 117 -29.50 5.92 5.81
C ASP A 117 -27.99 5.71 5.67
N GLU A 118 -27.57 4.60 5.04
CA GLU A 118 -26.16 4.27 4.83
C GLU A 118 -25.46 5.33 3.96
N GLU A 119 -26.09 5.74 2.86
CA GLU A 119 -25.54 6.78 1.99
C GLU A 119 -25.44 8.12 2.72
N ALA A 120 -26.45 8.50 3.49
CA ALA A 120 -26.46 9.75 4.24
C ALA A 120 -25.30 9.78 5.25
N HIS A 121 -25.08 8.70 6.01
CA HIS A 121 -23.96 8.62 6.95
C HIS A 121 -22.58 8.56 6.29
N ALA A 122 -22.46 7.86 5.16
CA ALA A 122 -21.25 7.87 4.35
C ALA A 122 -20.93 9.29 3.87
N TRP A 123 -21.94 9.99 3.34
CA TRP A 123 -21.83 11.38 2.92
C TRP A 123 -21.44 12.30 4.08
N LEU A 124 -22.05 12.16 5.26
CA LEU A 124 -21.74 12.98 6.44
C LEU A 124 -20.28 12.81 6.88
N THR A 125 -19.77 11.58 6.78
CA THR A 125 -18.37 11.27 7.11
C THR A 125 -17.42 11.99 6.15
N ASP A 126 -17.72 11.97 4.86
CA ASP A 126 -16.92 12.66 3.85
C ASP A 126 -17.07 14.18 3.94
N PHE A 127 -18.27 14.68 4.25
CA PHE A 127 -18.53 16.10 4.52
C PHE A 127 -17.66 16.60 5.66
N LYS A 128 -17.60 15.85 6.77
CA LYS A 128 -16.75 16.19 7.94
C LYS A 128 -15.27 16.26 7.54
N LYS A 129 -14.77 15.34 6.72
CA LYS A 129 -13.37 15.39 6.22
C LYS A 129 -13.15 16.62 5.35
N TYR A 130 -14.04 16.83 4.38
CA TYR A 130 -13.98 17.94 3.43
C TYR A 130 -13.99 19.29 4.16
N ILE A 131 -14.98 19.51 5.04
CA ILE A 131 -15.13 20.79 5.74
C ILE A 131 -14.03 21.02 6.78
N THR A 132 -13.43 19.96 7.35
CA THR A 132 -12.28 20.09 8.25
C THR A 132 -11.09 20.71 7.54
N ILE A 133 -10.83 20.32 6.29
CA ILE A 133 -9.77 20.91 5.47
C ILE A 133 -10.08 22.39 5.17
N GLN A 134 -11.33 22.72 4.84
CA GLN A 134 -11.76 24.09 4.56
C GLN A 134 -11.74 25.01 5.80
N THR A 135 -11.88 24.44 6.99
CA THR A 135 -11.97 25.20 8.26
C THR A 135 -10.66 25.27 9.03
N LEU A 136 -9.52 24.83 8.44
CA LEU A 136 -8.20 24.87 9.10
C LEU A 136 -7.79 26.28 9.56
N ASN A 137 -8.22 27.32 8.85
CA ASN A 137 -7.91 28.73 9.18
C ASN A 137 -9.02 29.44 9.98
N VAL A 138 -10.11 28.74 10.30
CA VAL A 138 -11.22 29.31 11.07
C VAL A 138 -10.93 29.13 12.56
N ALA A 139 -11.11 30.20 13.34
CA ALA A 139 -10.98 30.13 14.80
C ALA A 139 -11.86 29.01 15.37
N ALA A 140 -11.33 28.20 16.29
CA ALA A 140 -12.00 26.99 16.80
C ALA A 140 -13.45 27.22 17.25
N GLY A 141 -13.72 28.35 17.92
CA GLY A 141 -15.08 28.71 18.37
C GLY A 141 -16.10 28.99 17.26
N ARG A 142 -15.64 29.26 16.02
CA ARG A 142 -16.51 29.51 14.85
C ARG A 142 -16.63 28.33 13.90
N GLN A 143 -15.91 27.23 14.14
CA GLN A 143 -15.95 26.08 13.24
C GLN A 143 -17.35 25.46 13.17
N GLY A 144 -18.10 25.45 14.28
CA GLY A 144 -19.48 24.95 14.30
C GLY A 144 -20.41 25.78 13.40
N GLU A 145 -20.34 27.10 13.50
CA GLU A 145 -21.11 28.04 12.65
C GLU A 145 -20.81 27.80 11.16
N VAL A 146 -19.52 27.77 10.79
CA VAL A 146 -19.11 27.56 9.38
C VAL A 146 -19.55 26.21 8.86
N ARG A 147 -19.45 25.14 9.67
CA ARG A 147 -19.93 23.80 9.28
C ARG A 147 -21.45 23.78 9.06
N ALA A 148 -22.20 24.41 9.95
CA ALA A 148 -23.66 24.50 9.85
C ALA A 148 -24.11 25.26 8.60
N THR A 149 -23.47 26.39 8.29
CA THR A 149 -23.71 27.15 7.06
C THR A 149 -23.35 26.35 5.81
N ALA A 150 -22.19 25.70 5.80
CA ALA A 150 -21.73 24.91 4.66
C ALA A 150 -22.62 23.68 4.41
N PHE A 151 -23.20 23.09 5.46
CA PHE A 151 -24.03 21.90 5.34
C PHE A 151 -25.20 22.12 4.38
N GLY A 152 -25.95 23.22 4.53
CA GLY A 152 -27.08 23.53 3.64
C GLY A 152 -26.68 23.80 2.19
N ALA A 153 -25.45 24.25 1.95
CA ALA A 153 -24.93 24.47 0.59
C ALA A 153 -24.58 23.17 -0.15
N HIS A 154 -24.42 22.06 0.59
CA HIS A 154 -24.07 20.75 0.05
C HIS A 154 -25.24 19.75 0.08
N ILE A 155 -26.47 20.25 0.02
CA ILE A 155 -27.68 19.43 -0.11
C ILE A 155 -28.20 19.57 -1.54
N ALA A 156 -28.45 18.43 -2.20
CA ALA A 156 -28.87 18.40 -3.59
C ALA A 156 -30.25 19.06 -3.73
N ARG A 157 -30.40 20.03 -4.63
CA ARG A 157 -31.68 20.74 -4.80
C ARG A 157 -32.77 19.77 -5.26
N GLY A 158 -33.90 19.79 -4.57
CA GLY A 158 -35.06 18.95 -4.89
C GLY A 158 -34.98 17.51 -4.36
N SER A 159 -33.93 17.15 -3.61
CA SER A 159 -33.79 15.84 -2.99
C SER A 159 -34.64 15.68 -1.73
N GLU A 160 -34.73 14.44 -1.22
CA GLU A 160 -35.34 14.15 0.08
C GLU A 160 -34.64 14.90 1.21
N ALA A 161 -33.30 14.97 1.18
CA ALA A 161 -32.52 15.72 2.14
C ALA A 161 -32.82 17.22 2.09
N HIS A 162 -33.07 17.78 0.89
CA HIS A 162 -33.46 19.19 0.76
C HIS A 162 -34.85 19.43 1.35
N ALA A 163 -35.82 18.54 1.10
CA ALA A 163 -37.14 18.62 1.69
C ALA A 163 -37.06 18.56 3.22
N TRP A 164 -36.32 17.58 3.78
CA TRP A 164 -36.08 17.46 5.22
C TRP A 164 -35.42 18.71 5.80
N TYR A 165 -34.32 19.20 5.20
CA TYR A 165 -33.61 20.37 5.71
C TYR A 165 -34.51 21.61 5.75
N ASN A 166 -35.42 21.75 4.79
CA ASN A 166 -36.39 22.85 4.78
C ASN A 166 -37.43 22.78 5.90
N THR A 167 -37.71 21.59 6.46
CA THR A 167 -38.59 21.44 7.63
C THR A 167 -37.93 21.86 8.95
N LEU A 168 -36.60 21.97 9.00
CA LEU A 168 -35.89 22.35 10.21
C LEU A 168 -36.06 23.84 10.51
N THR A 169 -36.24 24.17 11.80
CA THR A 169 -36.30 25.54 12.30
C THR A 169 -34.96 26.26 12.14
N PRO A 170 -34.94 27.61 12.10
CA PRO A 170 -33.69 28.37 12.03
C PRO A 170 -32.69 28.02 13.16
N ALA A 171 -33.17 27.88 14.39
CA ALA A 171 -32.35 27.49 15.54
C ALA A 171 -31.73 26.08 15.42
N GLN A 172 -32.40 25.16 14.73
CA GLN A 172 -31.84 23.85 14.42
C GLN A 172 -30.76 23.92 13.33
N LYS A 173 -30.89 24.85 12.37
CA LYS A 173 -29.95 25.04 11.26
C LYS A 173 -28.67 25.78 11.65
N GLU A 174 -28.73 26.68 12.63
CA GLU A 174 -27.59 27.52 13.02
C GLU A 174 -26.52 26.78 13.84
N SER A 175 -26.91 25.71 14.53
CA SER A 175 -26.00 24.94 15.39
C SER A 175 -25.61 23.62 14.75
N TRP A 176 -24.31 23.40 14.52
CA TRP A 176 -23.79 22.14 13.98
C TRP A 176 -24.19 20.93 14.83
N THR A 177 -24.21 21.07 16.16
CA THR A 177 -24.63 20.01 17.07
C THR A 177 -26.11 19.69 16.90
N ASN A 178 -26.98 20.71 16.76
CA ASN A 178 -28.40 20.50 16.54
C ASN A 178 -28.66 19.86 15.17
N LEU A 179 -27.95 20.29 14.13
CA LEU A 179 -28.01 19.66 12.81
C LEU A 179 -27.64 18.19 12.86
N LEU A 180 -26.55 17.82 13.54
CA LEU A 180 -26.17 16.41 13.69
C LEU A 180 -27.24 15.61 14.43
N MET A 181 -27.82 16.14 15.50
CA MET A 181 -28.92 15.46 16.19
C MET A 181 -30.14 15.26 15.29
N GLN A 182 -30.55 16.27 14.54
CA GLN A 182 -31.68 16.14 13.60
C GLN A 182 -31.35 15.20 12.45
N PHE A 183 -30.09 15.18 12.01
CA PHE A 183 -29.59 14.28 10.99
C PHE A 183 -29.72 12.83 11.44
N ASP A 184 -29.21 12.51 12.64
CA ASP A 184 -29.25 11.15 13.20
C ASP A 184 -30.68 10.69 13.54
N ILE A 185 -31.63 11.61 13.71
CA ILE A 185 -33.07 11.29 13.83
C ILE A 185 -33.67 10.92 12.47
N LYS A 186 -33.27 11.63 11.40
CA LYS A 186 -33.83 11.43 10.05
C LYS A 186 -33.23 10.21 9.36
N TRP A 187 -31.92 10.09 9.40
CA TRP A 187 -31.16 8.96 8.91
C TRP A 187 -30.58 8.28 10.14
N THR A 188 -31.13 7.13 10.50
CA THR A 188 -30.69 6.45 11.71
C THR A 188 -29.28 5.90 11.44
N PRO A 189 -28.29 6.18 12.31
CA PRO A 189 -26.98 5.59 12.17
C PRO A 189 -27.14 4.08 12.05
N PRO A 190 -26.60 3.43 11.00
CA PRO A 190 -26.64 1.98 10.93
C PRO A 190 -26.10 1.46 12.25
N PRO A 191 -26.78 0.48 12.87
CA PRO A 191 -26.34 -0.05 14.15
C PRO A 191 -24.86 -0.34 14.02
N PHE A 192 -24.06 0.13 14.98
CA PHE A 192 -22.64 -0.14 14.98
C PHE A 192 -22.47 -1.64 15.24
N GLU A 193 -22.57 -2.42 14.16
CA GLU A 193 -22.20 -3.81 14.15
C GLU A 193 -20.70 -3.79 14.38
N GLN A 194 -20.31 -4.07 15.61
CA GLN A 194 -18.95 -4.43 15.94
C GLN A 194 -18.63 -5.62 15.06
N ARG A 195 -17.94 -5.35 13.94
CA ARG A 195 -17.42 -6.41 13.08
C ARG A 195 -16.68 -7.37 13.98
N THR A 196 -17.16 -8.61 13.99
CA THR A 196 -16.59 -9.64 14.84
C THR A 196 -15.19 -9.98 14.34
N ALA A 197 -14.39 -10.67 15.16
CA ALA A 197 -13.06 -11.12 14.75
C ALA A 197 -13.13 -12.00 13.50
N GLU A 198 -14.21 -12.79 13.37
CA GLU A 198 -14.51 -13.64 12.21
C GLU A 198 -14.76 -12.80 10.96
N SER A 199 -15.55 -11.71 11.06
CA SER A 199 -15.80 -10.81 9.93
C SER A 199 -14.50 -10.17 9.42
N TYR A 200 -13.58 -9.79 10.32
CA TYR A 200 -12.26 -9.29 9.91
C TYR A 200 -11.39 -10.38 9.30
N LEU A 201 -11.51 -11.63 9.75
CA LEU A 201 -10.78 -12.76 9.20
C LEU A 201 -11.27 -13.13 7.80
N ASP A 202 -12.57 -13.03 7.55
CA ASP A 202 -13.15 -13.20 6.21
C ASP A 202 -12.71 -12.05 5.28
N GLU A 203 -12.69 -10.80 5.76
CA GLU A 203 -12.13 -9.69 4.98
C GLU A 203 -10.62 -9.90 4.72
N PHE A 204 -9.89 -10.43 5.70
CA PHE A 204 -8.47 -10.77 5.54
C PHE A 204 -8.28 -11.81 4.42
N ARG A 205 -9.06 -12.89 4.42
CA ARG A 205 -8.99 -13.99 3.44
C ARG A 205 -9.45 -13.61 2.03
N THR A 206 -10.27 -12.57 1.90
CA THR A 206 -10.69 -12.04 0.60
C THR A 206 -9.71 -11.00 0.04
N CYS A 207 -8.74 -10.56 0.82
CA CYS A 207 -7.74 -9.58 0.40
C CYS A 207 -6.58 -10.28 -0.34
N VAL A 208 -6.77 -10.57 -1.63
CA VAL A 208 -5.75 -11.14 -2.52
C VAL A 208 -4.95 -10.02 -3.21
N LEU A 209 -3.63 -10.16 -3.28
CA LEU A 209 -2.76 -9.29 -4.07
C LEU A 209 -2.48 -9.97 -5.42
N PRO A 210 -3.10 -9.53 -6.53
CA PRO A 210 -2.83 -10.13 -7.83
C PRO A 210 -1.42 -9.76 -8.31
N ALA A 211 -0.79 -10.66 -9.07
CA ALA A 211 0.60 -10.52 -9.51
C ALA A 211 0.87 -9.22 -10.30
N HIS A 212 -0.07 -8.79 -11.14
CA HIS A 212 0.06 -7.57 -11.94
C HIS A 212 -0.03 -6.27 -11.12
N GLU A 213 -0.61 -6.31 -9.91
CA GLU A 213 -0.71 -5.14 -9.04
C GLU A 213 0.53 -4.94 -8.15
N VAL A 214 1.39 -5.96 -8.01
CA VAL A 214 2.57 -5.90 -7.13
C VAL A 214 3.40 -4.66 -7.45
N LEU A 215 3.85 -4.51 -8.69
CA LEU A 215 4.62 -3.36 -9.18
C LEU A 215 3.73 -2.32 -9.88
N THR A 216 2.47 -2.18 -9.48
CA THR A 216 1.62 -1.08 -9.94
C THR A 216 1.64 0.06 -8.92
N ARG A 217 1.77 1.30 -9.39
CA ARG A 217 1.73 2.50 -8.52
C ARG A 217 0.32 3.04 -8.41
N PHE A 218 -0.22 3.08 -7.20
CA PHE A 218 -1.54 3.62 -6.90
C PHE A 218 -1.46 4.99 -6.23
N PRO A 219 -2.36 5.93 -6.56
CA PRO A 219 -2.41 7.25 -5.93
C PRO A 219 -2.93 7.14 -4.49
N THR A 220 -2.22 7.71 -3.51
CA THR A 220 -2.60 7.66 -2.09
C THR A 220 -3.35 8.90 -1.60
N GLY A 221 -4.02 9.60 -2.51
CA GLY A 221 -4.89 10.77 -2.22
C GLY A 221 -4.15 12.02 -1.71
N SER A 222 -2.91 11.89 -1.28
CA SER A 222 -2.12 12.96 -0.67
C SER A 222 -1.20 13.56 -1.74
N TYR A 223 -1.51 14.75 -2.28
CA TYR A 223 -0.56 15.57 -3.06
C TYR A 223 0.17 14.85 -4.23
N GLY A 224 -0.53 13.97 -4.96
CA GLY A 224 0.08 13.23 -6.07
C GLY A 224 1.12 12.18 -5.64
N GLN A 225 1.16 11.85 -4.35
CA GLN A 225 1.95 10.71 -3.87
C GLN A 225 1.37 9.42 -4.42
N THR A 226 2.26 8.54 -4.84
CA THR A 226 1.92 7.20 -5.31
C THR A 226 2.71 6.19 -4.51
N GLN A 227 2.10 5.04 -4.21
CA GLN A 227 2.74 3.92 -3.53
C GLN A 227 2.58 2.66 -4.36
N TRP A 228 3.53 1.72 -4.23
CA TRP A 228 3.44 0.43 -4.89
C TRP A 228 2.31 -0.42 -4.30
N GLY A 229 1.68 -1.26 -5.12
CA GLY A 229 0.54 -2.09 -4.71
C GLY A 229 0.86 -2.98 -3.52
N TYR A 230 2.04 -3.62 -3.49
CA TYR A 230 2.45 -4.45 -2.35
C TYR A 230 2.58 -3.67 -1.03
N VAL A 231 2.94 -2.38 -1.07
CA VAL A 231 3.05 -1.51 0.12
C VAL A 231 1.68 -1.16 0.67
N LEU A 232 0.73 -0.85 -0.21
CA LEU A 232 -0.66 -0.60 0.17
C LEU A 232 -1.32 -1.86 0.71
N TYR A 233 -1.07 -2.99 0.05
CA TYR A 233 -1.51 -4.29 0.49
C TYR A 233 -0.99 -4.63 1.89
N ALA A 234 0.32 -4.48 2.14
CA ALA A 234 0.91 -4.72 3.45
C ALA A 234 0.28 -3.84 4.55
N SER A 235 -0.01 -2.57 4.23
CA SER A 235 -0.67 -1.65 5.16
C SER A 235 -2.11 -2.08 5.49
N ARG A 236 -2.85 -2.57 4.48
CA ARG A 236 -4.20 -3.11 4.66
C ARG A 236 -4.19 -4.39 5.48
N MET A 237 -3.32 -5.34 5.13
CA MET A 237 -3.19 -6.63 5.82
C MET A 237 -2.74 -6.47 7.27
N ARG A 238 -1.89 -5.47 7.55
CA ARG A 238 -1.55 -5.10 8.93
C ARG A 238 -2.79 -4.72 9.74
N THR A 239 -3.61 -3.82 9.18
CA THR A 239 -4.82 -3.32 9.86
C THR A 239 -5.86 -4.43 10.07
N LEU A 240 -6.02 -5.32 9.08
CA LEU A 240 -6.94 -6.46 9.19
C LEU A 240 -6.42 -7.48 10.21
N GLY A 241 -5.17 -7.91 10.11
CA GLY A 241 -4.61 -8.92 11.02
C GLY A 241 -4.49 -8.45 12.48
N GLU A 242 -4.26 -7.15 12.73
CA GLU A 242 -4.32 -6.60 14.10
C GLU A 242 -5.72 -6.71 14.71
N LYS A 243 -6.78 -6.68 13.89
CA LYS A 243 -8.18 -6.75 14.35
C LYS A 243 -8.71 -8.19 14.52
N THR A 244 -8.11 -9.18 13.86
CA THR A 244 -8.53 -10.59 14.00
C THR A 244 -8.08 -11.22 15.32
N GLN A 245 -7.10 -10.61 16.01
CA GLN A 245 -6.48 -11.15 17.24
C GLN A 245 -5.89 -12.56 17.08
N GLN A 246 -5.61 -12.98 15.84
CA GLN A 246 -5.01 -14.27 15.55
C GLN A 246 -3.49 -14.27 15.82
N SER A 247 -2.94 -15.46 16.04
CA SER A 247 -1.49 -15.63 16.17
C SER A 247 -0.76 -15.35 14.85
N LEU A 248 0.51 -14.95 14.93
CA LEU A 248 1.35 -14.75 13.74
C LEU A 248 1.38 -16.00 12.86
N ALA A 249 1.55 -17.19 13.46
CA ALA A 249 1.60 -18.45 12.72
C ALA A 249 0.30 -18.73 11.94
N ALA A 250 -0.87 -18.48 12.53
CA ALA A 250 -2.15 -18.66 11.86
C ALA A 250 -2.30 -17.68 10.67
N LEU A 251 -1.95 -16.42 10.86
CA LEU A 251 -1.99 -15.41 9.79
C LEU A 251 -1.00 -15.73 8.65
N LEU A 252 0.17 -16.28 8.97
CA LEU A 252 1.16 -16.70 7.97
C LEU A 252 0.72 -17.92 7.15
N LEU A 253 -0.15 -18.79 7.68
CA LEU A 253 -0.73 -19.88 6.90
C LEU A 253 -1.73 -19.36 5.87
N ASP A 254 -2.60 -18.41 6.28
CA ASP A 254 -3.58 -17.81 5.39
C ASP A 254 -2.90 -16.94 4.32
N ILE A 255 -1.90 -16.11 4.69
CA ILE A 255 -1.25 -15.17 3.76
C ILE A 255 -0.55 -15.85 2.59
N LYS A 256 -0.06 -17.08 2.76
CA LYS A 256 0.60 -17.87 1.70
C LYS A 256 -0.30 -18.08 0.48
N LYS A 257 -1.62 -18.08 0.67
CA LYS A 257 -2.61 -18.23 -0.40
C LYS A 257 -3.05 -16.91 -1.02
N LEU A 258 -2.73 -15.79 -0.36
CA LEU A 258 -3.26 -14.46 -0.69
C LEU A 258 -2.26 -13.57 -1.43
N ILE A 259 -0.97 -13.94 -1.44
CA ILE A 259 0.08 -13.15 -2.10
C ILE A 259 0.82 -13.97 -3.17
N PRO A 260 1.40 -13.31 -4.19
CA PRO A 260 2.15 -14.01 -5.21
C PRO A 260 3.37 -14.75 -4.64
N PRO A 261 3.70 -15.96 -5.12
CA PRO A 261 4.82 -16.77 -4.64
C PRO A 261 6.16 -16.04 -4.61
N ILE A 262 6.37 -15.11 -5.54
CA ILE A 262 7.59 -14.28 -5.65
C ILE A 262 7.81 -13.45 -4.37
N LEU A 263 6.75 -12.90 -3.78
CA LEU A 263 6.86 -12.16 -2.53
C LEU A 263 7.12 -13.09 -1.34
N LEU A 264 6.53 -14.29 -1.32
CA LEU A 264 6.82 -15.29 -0.29
C LEU A 264 8.29 -15.72 -0.34
N TRP A 265 8.82 -15.93 -1.54
CA TRP A 265 10.22 -16.28 -1.74
C TRP A 265 11.16 -15.19 -1.22
N LEU A 266 10.87 -13.91 -1.52
CA LEU A 266 11.65 -12.78 -0.99
C LEU A 266 11.55 -12.66 0.54
N MET A 267 10.38 -12.97 1.09
CA MET A 267 10.12 -12.89 2.54
C MET A 267 10.66 -14.08 3.33
N ARG A 268 11.16 -15.15 2.69
CA ARG A 268 11.61 -16.39 3.37
C ARG A 268 12.73 -16.18 4.40
N THR A 269 13.58 -15.18 4.17
CA THR A 269 14.71 -14.83 5.05
C THR A 269 14.30 -13.87 6.16
N THR A 270 13.07 -13.35 6.12
CA THR A 270 12.58 -12.37 7.08
C THR A 270 12.13 -13.07 8.35
N VAL A 271 12.87 -12.86 9.44
CA VAL A 271 12.45 -13.28 10.78
C VAL A 271 11.61 -12.17 11.40
N ALA A 272 10.29 -12.39 11.48
CA ALA A 272 9.36 -11.45 12.10
C ALA A 272 8.86 -11.99 13.44
N ALA A 273 8.99 -11.19 14.51
CA ALA A 273 8.50 -11.55 15.84
C ALA A 273 6.99 -11.30 15.98
N THR A 274 6.46 -10.30 15.29
CA THR A 274 5.04 -9.93 15.32
C THR A 274 4.46 -9.78 13.92
N TRP A 275 3.13 -9.82 13.81
CA TRP A 275 2.41 -9.56 12.55
C TRP A 275 2.75 -8.20 11.94
N LYS A 276 2.89 -7.20 12.79
CA LYS A 276 3.28 -5.85 12.41
C LYS A 276 4.69 -5.81 11.81
N ASP A 277 5.63 -6.55 12.39
CA ASP A 277 7.00 -6.62 11.87
C ASP A 277 7.03 -7.29 10.50
N TRP A 278 6.26 -8.37 10.34
CA TRP A 278 6.14 -9.07 9.06
C TRP A 278 5.57 -8.15 7.96
N CYS A 279 4.47 -7.44 8.24
CA CYS A 279 3.90 -6.48 7.29
C CYS A 279 4.85 -5.31 6.99
N THR A 280 5.61 -4.86 7.99
CA THR A 280 6.60 -3.79 7.81
C THR A 280 7.73 -4.25 6.89
N ALA A 281 8.21 -5.48 7.07
CA ALA A 281 9.22 -6.07 6.19
C ALA A 281 8.70 -6.27 4.76
N LEU A 282 7.45 -6.75 4.59
CA LEU A 282 6.82 -6.86 3.27
C LEU A 282 6.73 -5.50 2.57
N GLY A 283 6.32 -4.46 3.28
CA GLY A 283 6.26 -3.10 2.74
C GLY A 283 7.63 -2.45 2.51
N ALA A 284 8.70 -3.01 3.07
CA ALA A 284 10.07 -2.52 2.94
C ALA A 284 10.87 -3.20 1.81
N LEU A 285 10.30 -4.23 1.14
CA LEU A 285 10.91 -4.84 -0.04
C LEU A 285 11.21 -3.79 -1.11
N LYS A 286 12.33 -3.94 -1.82
CA LYS A 286 12.70 -2.99 -2.88
C LYS A 286 12.03 -3.38 -4.20
N PRO A 287 11.50 -2.41 -4.96
CA PRO A 287 10.91 -2.69 -6.28
C PRO A 287 11.89 -3.38 -7.24
N ASP A 288 13.16 -2.99 -7.21
CA ASP A 288 14.19 -3.55 -8.09
C ASP A 288 14.46 -5.04 -7.80
N GLU A 289 14.44 -5.43 -6.52
CA GLU A 289 14.61 -6.83 -6.09
C GLU A 289 13.40 -7.67 -6.53
N ILE A 290 12.19 -7.12 -6.39
CA ILE A 290 10.97 -7.77 -6.85
C ILE A 290 11.01 -7.95 -8.38
N GLN A 291 11.36 -6.89 -9.12
CA GLN A 291 11.44 -6.93 -10.57
C GLN A 291 12.49 -7.92 -11.07
N PHE A 292 13.65 -7.99 -10.39
CA PHE A 292 14.70 -8.95 -10.70
C PHE A 292 14.20 -10.40 -10.57
N VAL A 293 13.57 -10.75 -9.44
CA VAL A 293 13.05 -12.11 -9.23
C VAL A 293 11.91 -12.41 -10.21
N MET A 294 11.00 -11.46 -10.46
CA MET A 294 9.95 -11.61 -11.47
C MET A 294 10.52 -11.92 -12.86
N GLY A 295 11.57 -11.21 -13.28
CA GLY A 295 12.25 -11.48 -14.55
C GLY A 295 12.86 -12.88 -14.60
N HIS A 296 13.54 -13.28 -13.53
CA HIS A 296 14.17 -14.61 -13.44
C HIS A 296 13.13 -15.75 -13.43
N THR A 297 12.02 -15.59 -12.71
CA THR A 297 10.93 -16.58 -12.71
C THR A 297 10.30 -16.70 -14.10
N SER A 298 10.04 -15.58 -14.78
CA SER A 298 9.51 -15.60 -16.16
C SER A 298 10.49 -16.28 -17.12
N GLU A 299 11.80 -16.07 -16.97
CA GLU A 299 12.80 -16.76 -17.81
C GLU A 299 12.81 -18.27 -17.56
N ILE A 300 12.67 -18.71 -16.30
CA ILE A 300 12.55 -20.14 -15.97
C ILE A 300 11.28 -20.73 -16.60
N GLU A 301 10.13 -20.06 -16.47
CA GLU A 301 8.87 -20.49 -17.06
C GLU A 301 8.97 -20.61 -18.59
N ASP A 302 9.57 -19.62 -19.26
CA ASP A 302 9.83 -19.66 -20.70
C ASP A 302 10.75 -20.82 -21.10
N ARG A 303 11.77 -21.12 -20.28
CA ARG A 303 12.68 -22.24 -20.52
C ARG A 303 11.99 -23.58 -20.31
N LEU A 304 11.14 -23.71 -19.28
CA LEU A 304 10.34 -24.91 -19.04
C LEU A 304 9.34 -25.14 -20.18
N ALA A 305 8.62 -24.11 -20.62
CA ALA A 305 7.71 -24.20 -21.75
C ALA A 305 8.43 -24.62 -23.06
N LYS A 306 9.65 -24.11 -23.30
CA LYS A 306 10.48 -24.54 -24.45
C LYS A 306 10.93 -25.99 -24.34
N LEU A 307 11.32 -26.45 -23.15
CA LEU A 307 11.71 -27.85 -22.92
C LEU A 307 10.51 -28.78 -23.10
N GLU A 308 9.35 -28.41 -22.58
CA GLU A 308 8.12 -29.18 -22.73
C GLU A 308 7.71 -29.25 -24.21
N ALA A 309 7.73 -28.14 -24.94
CA ALA A 309 7.47 -28.12 -26.37
C ALA A 309 8.47 -28.98 -27.16
N ALA A 310 9.75 -29.01 -26.77
CA ALA A 310 10.77 -29.86 -27.39
C ALA A 310 10.51 -31.36 -27.13
N ILE A 311 10.12 -31.73 -25.91
CA ILE A 311 9.75 -33.11 -25.55
C ILE A 311 8.52 -33.55 -26.35
N GLN A 312 7.49 -32.70 -26.44
CA GLN A 312 6.30 -32.97 -27.23
C GLN A 312 6.61 -33.10 -28.73
N ALA A 313 7.47 -32.25 -29.28
CA ALA A 313 7.92 -32.34 -30.67
C ALA A 313 8.71 -33.64 -30.94
N GLN A 314 9.53 -34.09 -30.00
CA GLN A 314 10.26 -35.34 -30.10
C GLN A 314 9.34 -36.56 -30.01
N ALA A 315 8.30 -36.51 -29.17
CA ALA A 315 7.28 -37.55 -29.07
C ALA A 315 6.38 -37.62 -30.33
N ALA A 316 6.13 -36.49 -30.98
CA ALA A 316 5.34 -36.41 -32.21
C ALA A 316 6.15 -36.69 -33.49
N ALA A 317 7.48 -36.70 -33.42
CA ALA A 317 8.31 -37.01 -34.57
C ALA A 317 8.03 -38.46 -35.02
N PRO A 318 7.70 -38.69 -36.31
CA PRO A 318 7.48 -40.03 -36.81
C PRO A 318 8.73 -40.86 -36.53
N ALA A 319 8.54 -42.04 -35.94
CA ALA A 319 9.64 -42.96 -35.66
C ALA A 319 10.52 -43.06 -36.92
N PRO A 320 11.85 -42.87 -36.81
CA PRO A 320 12.72 -42.93 -37.96
C PRO A 320 12.42 -44.22 -38.70
N ALA A 321 12.09 -44.10 -39.99
CA ALA A 321 11.76 -45.26 -40.82
C ALA A 321 12.85 -46.31 -40.59
N PRO A 322 12.48 -47.58 -40.32
CA PRO A 322 13.45 -48.62 -40.03
C PRO A 322 14.52 -48.59 -41.15
N PRO A 323 15.81 -48.62 -40.81
CA PRO A 323 16.86 -48.53 -41.80
C PRO A 323 16.61 -49.60 -42.87
N PRO A 324 16.81 -49.28 -44.16
CA PRO A 324 16.64 -50.26 -45.22
C PRO A 324 17.50 -51.49 -44.86
N PRO A 325 16.97 -52.72 -45.04
CA PRO A 325 17.70 -53.92 -44.69
C PRO A 325 19.08 -53.87 -45.36
N PRO A 326 20.16 -54.17 -44.61
CA PRO A 326 21.50 -54.09 -45.17
C PRO A 326 21.59 -54.98 -46.41
N PRO A 327 22.30 -54.55 -47.47
CA PRO A 327 22.53 -55.40 -48.63
C PRO A 327 23.16 -56.72 -48.18
N PRO A 328 22.76 -57.86 -48.75
CA PRO A 328 23.24 -59.18 -48.35
C PRO A 328 24.77 -59.20 -48.46
N GLN A 329 25.46 -59.21 -47.32
CA GLN A 329 26.91 -59.37 -47.31
C GLN A 329 27.25 -60.78 -47.80
N PRO A 330 28.27 -60.93 -48.66
CA PRO A 330 28.75 -62.24 -49.06
C PRO A 330 29.22 -63.00 -47.82
N VAL A 331 28.69 -64.20 -47.66
CA VAL A 331 29.00 -65.15 -46.58
C VAL A 331 30.49 -65.48 -46.59
N GLN A 332 31.30 -64.74 -45.82
CA GLN A 332 32.62 -65.23 -45.45
C GLN A 332 32.42 -66.34 -44.42
N ARG A 333 32.79 -67.56 -44.82
CA ARG A 333 32.90 -68.74 -43.96
C ARG A 333 33.84 -68.45 -42.78
N GLN A 334 33.29 -67.98 -41.67
CA GLN A 334 34.00 -68.01 -40.40
C GLN A 334 33.97 -69.46 -39.87
N THR A 335 35.16 -70.03 -39.87
CA THR A 335 35.52 -71.28 -39.19
C THR A 335 35.05 -71.28 -37.75
N TRP A 336 34.34 -72.35 -37.41
CA TRP A 336 33.87 -72.72 -36.09
C TRP A 336 34.99 -72.63 -35.03
N GLN A 337 34.79 -71.81 -34.00
CA GLN A 337 35.43 -72.00 -32.69
C GLN A 337 34.35 -72.38 -31.67
N PRO A 338 34.54 -73.46 -30.89
CA PRO A 338 33.55 -73.92 -29.92
C PRO A 338 33.50 -72.96 -28.73
N ARG A 339 32.33 -72.32 -28.55
CA ARG A 339 31.99 -71.49 -27.40
C ARG A 339 31.72 -72.38 -26.20
N GLN A 340 32.54 -72.28 -25.16
CA GLN A 340 32.31 -72.94 -23.87
C GLN A 340 30.99 -72.45 -23.26
N ALA A 341 30.18 -73.42 -22.83
CA ALA A 341 28.91 -73.19 -22.15
C ALA A 341 29.14 -72.63 -20.74
N ALA A 342 28.55 -71.48 -20.45
CA ALA A 342 28.37 -71.00 -19.07
C ALA A 342 27.04 -71.59 -18.54
N PRO A 343 27.00 -72.11 -17.30
CA PRO A 343 25.84 -72.76 -16.74
C PRO A 343 24.72 -71.77 -16.35
N ALA A 344 23.49 -72.19 -16.61
CA ALA A 344 22.27 -71.53 -16.19
C ALA A 344 22.16 -71.52 -14.67
N GLN A 345 22.13 -70.32 -14.08
CA GLN A 345 21.71 -70.10 -12.69
C GLN A 345 20.21 -69.83 -12.71
N ALA A 346 19.42 -70.89 -12.54
CA ALA A 346 18.00 -70.80 -12.20
C ALA A 346 17.89 -70.50 -10.70
N TYR A 347 17.52 -69.27 -10.35
CA TYR A 347 17.13 -68.95 -8.97
C TYR A 347 15.61 -68.77 -8.89
N TYR A 348 15.02 -69.76 -8.21
CA TYR A 348 13.74 -69.76 -7.53
C TYR A 348 13.43 -68.42 -6.85
N GLN A 349 12.21 -67.91 -7.04
CA GLN A 349 11.59 -67.03 -6.06
C GLN A 349 10.80 -67.87 -5.05
N PRO A 350 11.01 -67.68 -3.73
CA PRO A 350 10.03 -68.07 -2.73
C PRO A 350 9.26 -66.84 -2.24
N ALA A 351 7.95 -66.99 -2.16
CA ALA A 351 7.06 -66.12 -1.40
C ALA A 351 7.01 -66.60 0.06
N TYR A 352 7.51 -65.82 1.02
CA TYR A 352 6.95 -65.76 2.39
C TYR A 352 7.62 -64.68 3.27
N MET A 353 6.76 -63.99 4.02
CA MET A 353 6.87 -63.49 5.41
C MET A 353 8.09 -62.68 5.91
N GLN A 354 7.77 -61.45 6.32
CA GLN A 354 7.69 -60.99 7.72
C GLN A 354 8.92 -61.18 8.66
N TYR A 355 9.40 -60.03 9.15
CA TYR A 355 10.08 -59.71 10.44
C TYR A 355 11.50 -59.12 10.39
N ALA A 356 11.56 -57.91 10.98
CA ALA A 356 12.56 -57.31 11.87
C ALA A 356 13.96 -56.90 11.36
N PRO A 357 14.47 -55.72 11.79
CA PRO A 357 15.72 -55.14 11.30
C PRO A 357 16.94 -55.58 12.13
N ALA A 358 18.05 -55.88 11.45
CA ALA A 358 19.38 -56.03 12.05
C ALA A 358 20.43 -55.28 11.19
N PRO A 359 21.54 -54.82 11.79
CA PRO A 359 22.22 -53.59 11.40
C PRO A 359 23.10 -53.72 10.16
N ALA A 360 23.03 -52.69 9.29
CA ALA A 360 23.82 -52.57 8.07
C ALA A 360 25.32 -52.53 8.39
N GLN A 361 26.04 -53.50 7.84
CA GLN A 361 27.49 -53.47 7.71
C GLN A 361 27.89 -52.52 6.57
N TYR A 362 28.90 -51.71 6.86
CA TYR A 362 29.52 -50.74 5.97
C TYR A 362 30.18 -51.44 4.77
N VAL A 363 29.68 -51.17 3.55
CA VAL A 363 30.36 -51.56 2.31
C VAL A 363 31.18 -50.35 1.83
N PRO A 364 32.51 -50.45 1.66
CA PRO A 364 33.32 -49.35 1.17
C PRO A 364 33.13 -49.14 -0.34
N VAL A 365 32.81 -47.91 -0.71
CA VAL A 365 32.71 -47.43 -2.10
C VAL A 365 34.12 -47.28 -2.70
N PRO A 366 34.40 -47.83 -3.90
CA PRO A 366 35.68 -47.60 -4.57
C PRO A 366 35.78 -46.20 -5.19
N ALA A 367 36.97 -45.62 -5.10
CA ALA A 367 37.32 -44.24 -5.47
C ALA A 367 37.15 -43.92 -6.97
N PRO A 368 36.84 -42.67 -7.34
CA PRO A 368 36.69 -42.25 -8.72
C PRO A 368 38.03 -42.05 -9.44
N THR A 369 38.12 -42.61 -10.65
CA THR A 369 39.17 -42.40 -11.65
C THR A 369 39.24 -40.93 -12.12
N PRO A 370 40.44 -40.35 -12.32
CA PRO A 370 40.60 -38.97 -12.79
C PRO A 370 40.29 -38.82 -14.30
N PRO A 371 39.82 -37.65 -14.75
CA PRO A 371 39.45 -37.41 -16.14
C PRO A 371 40.67 -37.15 -17.05
N ILE A 372 40.41 -37.51 -18.31
CA ILE A 372 41.25 -37.45 -19.50
C ILE A 372 41.72 -36.02 -19.80
N PHE A 373 43.01 -35.89 -20.13
CA PHE A 373 43.64 -34.66 -20.61
C PHE A 373 42.97 -34.13 -21.88
N VAL A 374 42.42 -32.91 -21.81
CA VAL A 374 42.06 -32.12 -22.99
C VAL A 374 43.34 -31.49 -23.55
N GLN A 375 43.64 -31.82 -24.80
CA GLN A 375 44.77 -31.28 -25.57
C GLN A 375 44.50 -29.79 -25.86
N TYR A 376 45.30 -28.90 -25.28
CA TYR A 376 45.30 -27.48 -25.62
C TYR A 376 45.92 -27.26 -27.00
N ALA A 377 45.17 -26.63 -27.89
CA ALA A 377 45.65 -26.15 -29.19
C ALA A 377 46.73 -25.07 -28.99
N GLN A 378 47.84 -25.21 -29.71
CA GLN A 378 48.95 -24.26 -29.67
C GLN A 378 48.60 -22.90 -30.28
N PRO A 379 49.05 -21.78 -29.69
CA PRO A 379 48.99 -20.46 -30.33
C PRO A 379 50.10 -20.32 -31.37
N GLY A 380 49.72 -19.96 -32.60
CA GLY A 380 50.64 -19.67 -33.71
C GLY A 380 51.45 -18.37 -33.50
N PRO A 381 52.56 -18.19 -34.25
CA PRO A 381 53.48 -17.09 -34.06
C PRO A 381 52.90 -15.74 -34.46
N ALA A 382 53.11 -14.76 -33.57
CA ALA A 382 52.66 -13.37 -33.67
C ALA A 382 53.25 -12.64 -34.89
N ARG A 383 52.39 -11.96 -35.64
CA ARG A 383 52.74 -11.04 -36.72
C ARG A 383 53.01 -9.65 -36.12
N PRO A 384 54.14 -8.98 -36.40
CA PRO A 384 54.41 -7.66 -35.86
C PRO A 384 53.52 -6.59 -36.51
N ALA A 385 52.78 -5.85 -35.70
CA ALA A 385 52.01 -4.68 -36.12
C ALA A 385 52.94 -3.44 -36.25
N PRO A 386 52.69 -2.54 -37.22
CA PRO A 386 53.50 -1.33 -37.39
C PRO A 386 53.24 -0.29 -36.29
N PRO A 387 54.21 0.60 -36.00
CA PRO A 387 54.12 1.56 -34.91
C PRO A 387 53.09 2.66 -35.21
N VAL A 388 52.01 2.69 -34.42
CA VAL A 388 51.05 3.79 -34.39
C VAL A 388 51.61 4.87 -33.47
N GLN A 389 51.89 6.05 -34.02
CA GLN A 389 52.25 7.25 -33.27
C GLN A 389 51.11 7.62 -32.30
N ALA A 390 51.41 7.64 -31.00
CA ALA A 390 50.51 8.13 -29.97
C ALA A 390 50.43 9.66 -30.02
N GLY A 391 49.42 10.19 -30.70
CA GLY A 391 48.93 11.55 -30.45
C GLY A 391 48.14 11.60 -29.14
N PRO A 392 48.19 12.70 -28.37
CA PRO A 392 47.39 12.84 -27.16
C PRO A 392 45.90 12.74 -27.49
N PRO A 393 45.10 12.01 -26.69
CA PRO A 393 43.68 11.81 -26.98
C PRO A 393 42.96 13.16 -26.94
N PRO A 394 42.06 13.45 -27.91
CA PRO A 394 41.20 14.62 -27.82
C PRO A 394 40.31 14.46 -26.59
N GLN A 395 40.42 15.39 -25.65
CA GLN A 395 39.44 15.50 -24.57
C GLN A 395 38.09 15.85 -25.18
N LEU A 396 37.27 14.83 -25.42
CA LEU A 396 35.84 14.99 -25.63
C LEU A 396 35.23 15.44 -24.31
N SER A 397 35.13 16.76 -24.09
CA SER A 397 34.28 17.32 -23.06
C SER A 397 32.81 17.07 -23.45
N LEU A 398 32.29 15.91 -23.05
CA LEU A 398 30.85 15.65 -22.98
C LEU A 398 30.25 16.43 -21.81
N GLN A 399 30.37 17.75 -21.81
CA GLN A 399 29.47 18.60 -21.06
C GLN A 399 28.28 18.88 -21.96
N ALA A 400 27.21 18.10 -21.79
CA ALA A 400 25.92 18.46 -22.32
C ALA A 400 25.63 19.93 -21.91
N PRO A 401 25.21 20.81 -22.84
CA PRO A 401 24.92 22.20 -22.51
C PRO A 401 23.92 22.19 -21.35
N GLN A 402 24.35 22.72 -20.20
CA GLN A 402 23.49 22.85 -19.04
C GLN A 402 22.41 23.86 -19.40
N THR A 403 21.27 23.39 -19.90
CA THR A 403 20.09 24.23 -20.08
C THR A 403 19.77 24.83 -18.72
N PRO A 404 19.79 26.17 -18.56
CA PRO A 404 19.51 26.82 -17.29
C PRO A 404 18.22 26.26 -16.70
N ASN A 405 18.25 25.88 -15.43
CA ASN A 405 17.07 25.32 -14.78
C ASN A 405 15.92 26.34 -14.86
N PRO A 406 14.80 26.00 -15.53
CA PRO A 406 13.73 26.95 -15.78
C PRO A 406 13.08 27.46 -14.48
N PHE A 407 13.24 26.75 -13.36
CA PHE A 407 12.66 27.15 -12.05
C PHE A 407 13.34 28.38 -11.42
N TYR A 408 14.60 28.63 -11.78
CA TYR A 408 15.40 29.75 -11.26
C TYR A 408 15.54 30.89 -12.26
N SER A 409 15.11 30.66 -13.51
CA SER A 409 15.14 31.70 -14.53
C SER A 409 14.08 32.75 -14.24
N ALA A 410 14.48 34.01 -14.17
CA ALA A 410 13.53 35.11 -14.04
C ALA A 410 12.63 35.15 -15.28
N PRO A 411 11.30 35.27 -15.11
CA PRO A 411 10.42 35.47 -16.25
C PRO A 411 10.74 36.81 -16.95
N PRO A 412 10.34 36.97 -18.22
CA PRO A 412 10.61 38.20 -18.96
C PRO A 412 10.04 39.43 -18.22
N PRO A 413 10.65 40.63 -18.38
CA PRO A 413 10.15 41.83 -17.73
C PRO A 413 8.73 42.16 -18.20
N ARG A 414 7.94 42.82 -17.33
CA ARG A 414 6.57 43.21 -17.66
C ARG A 414 6.58 44.24 -18.80
N SER A 415 6.16 43.81 -19.98
CA SER A 415 5.89 44.65 -21.15
C SER A 415 4.66 44.12 -21.87
N PRO A 416 3.90 44.97 -22.61
CA PRO A 416 2.73 44.50 -23.36
C PRO A 416 3.03 43.34 -24.30
N GLN A 417 4.20 43.37 -24.96
CA GLN A 417 4.66 42.32 -25.86
C GLN A 417 4.94 41.00 -25.12
N ASN A 418 5.59 41.05 -23.95
CA ASN A 418 5.85 39.85 -23.15
C ASN A 418 4.58 39.28 -22.53
N THR A 419 3.61 40.13 -22.16
CA THR A 419 2.30 39.69 -21.70
C THR A 419 1.57 38.91 -22.77
N GLN A 420 1.48 39.43 -24.00
CA GLN A 420 0.87 38.72 -25.13
C GLN A 420 1.56 37.38 -25.41
N ARG A 421 2.90 37.36 -25.41
CA ARG A 421 3.67 36.13 -25.61
C ARG A 421 3.38 35.07 -24.55
N VAL A 422 3.35 35.45 -23.26
CA VAL A 422 3.03 34.51 -22.18
C VAL A 422 1.59 34.02 -22.27
N ASP A 423 0.64 34.86 -22.67
CA ASP A 423 -0.74 34.43 -22.86
C ASP A 423 -0.88 33.43 -24.02
N GLU A 424 -0.10 33.59 -25.09
CA GLU A 424 0.03 32.58 -26.17
C GLU A 424 0.65 31.28 -25.67
N GLU A 425 1.74 31.36 -24.91
CA GLU A 425 2.39 30.19 -24.29
C GLU A 425 1.42 29.44 -23.36
N ARG A 426 0.59 30.15 -22.59
CA ARG A 426 -0.43 29.55 -21.72
C ARG A 426 -1.51 28.83 -22.52
N ARG A 427 -1.99 29.43 -23.61
CA ARG A 427 -2.96 28.76 -24.51
C ARG A 427 -2.38 27.50 -25.12
N ALA A 428 -1.14 27.55 -25.61
CA ALA A 428 -0.43 26.40 -26.15
C ALA A 428 -0.23 25.31 -25.08
N TRP A 429 0.13 25.71 -23.86
CA TRP A 429 0.29 24.79 -22.73
C TRP A 429 -1.02 24.07 -22.39
N THR A 430 -2.15 24.79 -22.32
CA THR A 430 -3.46 24.20 -22.06
C THR A 430 -3.90 23.24 -23.17
N GLN A 431 -3.57 23.51 -24.43
CA GLN A 431 -3.81 22.59 -25.54
C GLN A 431 -2.94 21.33 -25.45
N GLN A 432 -1.68 21.47 -25.03
CA GLN A 432 -0.74 20.36 -24.90
C GLN A 432 -1.05 19.47 -23.68
N PHE A 433 -1.56 20.04 -22.59
CA PHE A 433 -1.80 19.37 -21.32
C PHE A 433 -3.26 19.52 -20.87
N PRO A 434 -4.18 18.72 -21.45
CA PRO A 434 -5.61 18.82 -21.17
C PRO A 434 -6.00 18.45 -19.73
N ASP A 435 -5.11 17.79 -18.98
CA ASP A 435 -5.29 17.51 -17.55
C ASP A 435 -5.21 18.77 -16.67
N GLY A 436 -4.68 19.87 -17.21
CA GLY A 436 -4.63 21.16 -16.52
C GLY A 436 -3.74 21.16 -15.27
N ARG A 437 -2.82 20.19 -15.14
CA ARG A 437 -1.99 20.01 -13.93
C ARG A 437 -0.54 20.39 -14.19
N PRO A 438 -0.08 21.58 -13.72
CA PRO A 438 1.30 21.98 -13.87
C PRO A 438 2.22 21.13 -12.98
N LEU A 439 3.28 20.57 -13.55
CA LEU A 439 4.27 19.74 -12.85
C LEU A 439 5.65 20.38 -12.98
N ALA A 440 6.62 19.97 -12.16
CA ALA A 440 8.00 20.44 -12.32
C ALA A 440 8.53 20.11 -13.73
N SER A 441 8.26 18.92 -14.26
CA SER A 441 8.62 18.52 -15.62
C SER A 441 7.81 19.21 -16.73
N ARG A 442 6.74 19.95 -16.37
CA ARG A 442 5.79 20.61 -17.28
C ARG A 442 5.45 22.00 -16.72
N PRO A 443 6.42 22.92 -16.63
CA PRO A 443 6.21 24.19 -15.96
C PRO A 443 5.14 25.02 -16.69
N TYR A 444 4.25 25.64 -15.92
CA TYR A 444 3.28 26.59 -16.46
C TYR A 444 3.99 27.93 -16.77
N PRO A 445 3.67 28.60 -17.89
CA PRO A 445 4.27 29.90 -18.21
C PRO A 445 3.96 30.96 -17.14
N LEU A 446 5.00 31.57 -16.59
CA LEU A 446 4.92 32.53 -15.47
C LEU A 446 4.57 33.94 -15.95
N THR A 447 3.82 34.68 -15.15
CA THR A 447 3.44 36.06 -15.45
C THR A 447 4.68 36.95 -15.62
N PRO A 448 4.78 37.76 -16.69
CA PRO A 448 5.92 38.67 -16.89
C PRO A 448 6.11 39.66 -15.73
N GLY A 449 7.37 39.88 -15.35
CA GLY A 449 7.77 40.75 -14.26
C GLY A 449 7.65 40.17 -12.86
N THR A 450 7.19 38.92 -12.72
CA THR A 450 7.22 38.21 -11.43
C THR A 450 8.61 37.65 -11.12
N ALA A 451 8.84 37.18 -9.91
CA ALA A 451 10.04 36.45 -9.53
C ALA A 451 10.00 35.00 -10.04
N PRO A 452 11.16 34.31 -10.15
CA PRO A 452 11.24 32.89 -10.51
C PRO A 452 10.30 32.02 -9.67
N ALA A 453 9.81 30.92 -10.24
CA ALA A 453 8.85 30.03 -9.56
C ALA A 453 9.36 29.51 -8.20
N ALA A 454 10.68 29.32 -8.07
CA ALA A 454 11.31 28.90 -6.83
C ALA A 454 11.29 29.98 -5.73
N LEU A 455 11.38 31.26 -6.08
CA LEU A 455 11.71 32.36 -5.16
C LEU A 455 10.56 33.37 -4.96
N GLY A 456 9.59 33.43 -5.87
CA GLY A 456 8.46 34.34 -5.76
C GLY A 456 7.35 33.86 -4.83
N CYS A 457 6.66 34.81 -4.20
CA CYS A 457 5.44 34.60 -3.44
C CYS A 457 4.43 33.81 -4.27
N ILE A 458 3.87 32.74 -3.68
CA ILE A 458 2.94 31.85 -4.38
C ILE A 458 1.69 32.61 -4.85
N ARG A 459 1.23 33.62 -4.09
CA ARG A 459 -0.03 34.33 -4.36
C ARG A 459 0.08 35.38 -5.46
N CYS A 460 1.11 36.22 -5.45
CA CYS A 460 1.22 37.35 -6.38
C CYS A 460 2.46 37.31 -7.28
N GLY A 461 3.41 36.40 -7.03
CA GLY A 461 4.63 36.26 -7.83
C GLY A 461 5.72 37.29 -7.52
N GLU A 462 5.50 38.30 -6.69
CA GLU A 462 6.57 39.20 -6.24
C GLU A 462 7.68 38.43 -5.50
N PRO A 463 8.95 38.86 -5.57
CA PRO A 463 10.02 38.22 -4.83
C PRO A 463 9.73 38.28 -3.32
N GLU A 464 9.94 37.17 -2.62
CA GLU A 464 9.80 37.17 -1.17
C GLU A 464 10.87 38.08 -0.56
N THR A 465 10.41 39.06 0.20
CA THR A 465 11.26 39.96 0.99
C THR A 465 10.93 39.75 2.46
N GLY A 466 11.75 40.25 3.39
CA GLY A 466 11.48 40.11 4.83
C GLY A 466 10.12 40.69 5.28
N THR A 467 9.49 41.53 4.45
CA THR A 467 8.18 42.14 4.70
C THR A 467 7.07 41.62 3.79
N HIS A 468 7.38 40.74 2.83
CA HIS A 468 6.42 40.17 1.89
C HIS A 468 6.55 38.64 1.83
N ASP A 469 5.60 37.94 2.45
CA ASP A 469 5.47 36.49 2.40
C ASP A 469 4.07 36.07 1.93
N GLN A 470 3.86 34.76 1.77
CA GLN A 470 2.57 34.23 1.31
C GLN A 470 1.38 34.58 2.23
N PHE A 471 1.64 34.84 3.51
CA PHE A 471 0.61 35.07 4.54
C PHE A 471 0.25 36.55 4.67
N SER A 472 1.19 37.45 4.40
CA SER A 472 1.06 38.91 4.43
C SER A 472 0.80 39.52 3.05
N CYS A 473 0.76 38.71 1.99
CA CYS A 473 0.52 39.17 0.63
C CYS A 473 -0.89 39.77 0.44
N THR A 474 -0.94 41.06 0.12
CA THR A 474 -2.15 41.83 -0.26
C THR A 474 -2.22 42.15 -1.75
N ASN A 475 -1.17 41.82 -2.51
CA ASN A 475 -1.09 42.06 -3.95
C ASN A 475 -2.12 41.22 -4.75
N PRO A 476 -2.45 41.63 -5.99
CA PRO A 476 -3.35 40.87 -6.87
C PRO A 476 -2.92 39.41 -7.01
N LEU A 477 -3.91 38.52 -7.00
CA LEU A 477 -3.69 37.08 -7.14
C LEU A 477 -3.24 36.73 -8.56
N LEU A 478 -2.26 35.83 -8.66
CA LEU A 478 -1.87 35.18 -9.91
C LEU A 478 -2.96 34.22 -10.39
N ASP A 479 -2.84 33.81 -11.65
CA ASP A 479 -3.63 32.69 -12.18
C ASP A 479 -3.46 31.42 -11.34
N SER A 480 -4.55 30.69 -11.14
CA SER A 480 -4.59 29.50 -10.27
C SER A 480 -3.61 28.40 -10.68
N LEU A 481 -3.34 28.23 -11.98
CA LEU A 481 -2.38 27.27 -12.50
C LEU A 481 -0.94 27.74 -12.23
N GLU A 482 -0.67 29.04 -12.36
CA GLU A 482 0.64 29.58 -11.98
C GLU A 482 0.92 29.40 -10.48
N GLN A 483 -0.05 29.68 -9.60
CA GLN A 483 0.10 29.47 -8.16
C GLN A 483 0.43 27.99 -7.86
N ARG A 484 -0.30 27.07 -8.50
CA ARG A 484 -0.07 25.62 -8.37
C ARG A 484 1.31 25.20 -8.90
N CYS A 485 1.75 25.78 -10.01
CA CYS A 485 3.10 25.57 -10.56
C CYS A 485 4.17 25.97 -9.53
N ARG A 486 4.04 27.16 -8.92
CA ARG A 486 4.98 27.64 -7.88
C ARG A 486 5.03 26.72 -6.66
N ILE A 487 3.86 26.25 -6.18
CA ILE A 487 3.77 25.26 -5.08
C ILE A 487 4.51 23.97 -5.43
N ASN A 488 4.29 23.46 -6.64
CA ASN A 488 4.88 22.20 -7.09
C ASN A 488 6.40 22.30 -7.25
N VAL A 489 6.90 23.41 -7.79
CA VAL A 489 8.33 23.71 -7.90
C VAL A 489 8.99 23.79 -6.52
N ARG A 490 8.43 24.56 -5.58
CA ARG A 490 8.97 24.64 -4.20
C ARG A 490 8.97 23.29 -3.50
N SER A 491 7.89 22.53 -3.63
CA SER A 491 7.79 21.18 -3.05
C SER A 491 8.79 20.21 -3.66
N ALA A 492 9.13 20.35 -4.95
CA ALA A 492 10.18 19.57 -5.59
C ALA A 492 11.57 19.93 -5.06
N ILE A 493 11.87 21.22 -4.91
CA ILE A 493 13.15 21.71 -4.37
C ILE A 493 13.36 21.24 -2.93
N HIS A 494 12.34 21.36 -2.06
CA HIS A 494 12.43 20.89 -0.67
C HIS A 494 12.61 19.37 -0.55
N ARG A 495 12.07 18.59 -1.50
CA ARG A 495 12.26 17.14 -1.54
C ARG A 495 13.66 16.75 -2.03
N GLY A 496 14.20 17.46 -3.02
CA GLY A 496 15.53 17.20 -3.57
C GLY A 496 16.69 17.72 -2.71
N GLY A 497 16.47 18.76 -1.92
CA GLY A 497 17.49 19.41 -1.09
C GLY A 497 17.75 18.75 0.27
N ARG A 498 17.04 17.67 0.62
CA ARG A 498 17.39 16.87 1.80
C ARG A 498 18.51 15.90 1.37
N PRO A 499 19.79 16.13 1.74
CA PRO A 499 20.76 15.05 1.64
C PRO A 499 20.16 13.87 2.42
N GLN A 500 20.13 12.69 1.80
CA GLN A 500 19.84 11.47 2.52
C GLN A 500 20.95 11.32 3.56
N SER A 501 20.75 11.90 4.75
CA SER A 501 21.64 11.67 5.88
C SER A 501 21.62 10.16 6.09
N ALA A 502 22.74 9.53 5.78
CA ALA A 502 23.01 8.15 6.15
C ALA A 502 22.64 8.01 7.63
N THR A 503 21.59 7.25 7.90
CA THR A 503 21.18 6.91 9.25
C THR A 503 22.28 6.03 9.84
N VAL A 504 23.23 6.65 10.52
CA VAL A 504 24.15 5.92 11.41
C VAL A 504 23.27 5.26 12.48
N PRO A 505 23.37 3.93 12.70
CA PRO A 505 22.55 3.26 13.69
C PRO A 505 22.91 3.79 15.07
N ARG A 506 21.94 4.44 15.72
CA ARG A 506 22.06 4.84 17.12
C ARG A 506 21.89 3.59 17.97
N GLY A 507 23.00 2.96 18.33
CA GLY A 507 23.02 1.83 19.25
C GLY A 507 22.38 2.20 20.59
N SER A 508 21.37 1.44 20.97
CA SER A 508 20.66 1.54 22.24
C SER A 508 21.59 1.12 23.38
N ALA A 509 22.02 2.07 24.21
CA ALA A 509 22.56 1.77 25.53
C ALA A 509 21.39 1.48 26.51
N PRO A 510 21.53 0.49 27.41
CA PRO A 510 20.48 0.15 28.37
C PRO A 510 20.35 1.20 29.48
N PHE A 511 19.11 1.59 29.77
CA PHE A 511 18.76 2.43 30.92
C PHE A 511 18.94 1.64 32.23
N SER A 512 19.83 2.10 33.10
CA SER A 512 19.82 1.76 34.53
C SER A 512 18.68 2.51 35.24
N PRO A 513 17.96 1.87 36.18
CA PRO A 513 16.99 2.56 37.01
C PRO A 513 17.69 3.21 38.20
N SER A 514 17.26 4.41 38.57
CA SER A 514 17.61 5.01 39.86
C SER A 514 16.48 5.93 40.34
N PRO A 515 16.40 6.16 41.67
CA PRO A 515 15.13 6.11 42.39
C PRO A 515 14.54 7.47 42.73
N LEU A 516 13.33 7.42 43.29
CA LEU A 516 12.57 8.44 44.00
C LEU A 516 13.41 9.56 44.65
N GLY A 517 12.96 10.81 44.47
CA GLY A 517 13.38 11.94 45.30
C GLY A 517 12.67 13.24 44.96
N GLN A 518 11.82 13.70 45.89
CA GLN A 518 11.27 15.05 45.94
C GLN A 518 12.36 16.13 46.00
N GLY A 519 12.03 17.37 45.60
CA GLY A 519 12.53 18.57 46.29
C GLY A 519 13.29 19.61 45.45
N ARG A 520 12.64 20.77 45.30
CA ARG A 520 13.12 22.17 45.22
C ARG A 520 14.63 22.46 45.00
N GLY A 521 14.90 23.44 44.12
CA GLY A 521 15.93 24.47 44.36
C GLY A 521 16.92 24.75 43.22
N ILE A 522 16.82 25.94 42.64
CA ILE A 522 17.85 26.70 41.88
C ILE A 522 18.64 27.57 42.91
N PRO A 523 19.82 28.21 42.66
CA PRO A 523 20.80 28.21 41.54
C PRO A 523 22.28 27.98 41.97
N ALA A 524 23.21 27.95 40.98
CA ALA A 524 24.39 28.86 40.87
C ALA A 524 25.71 28.19 40.40
N PHE A 525 26.35 28.85 39.42
CA PHE A 525 27.79 28.99 39.10
C PHE A 525 28.76 27.80 39.24
N GLY A 526 29.53 27.54 38.17
CA GLY A 526 30.79 26.78 38.29
C GLY A 526 31.46 26.43 36.97
N ARG A 527 32.49 27.19 36.63
CA ARG A 527 33.47 27.01 35.54
C ARG A 527 34.37 25.77 35.82
N TRP A 528 35.24 25.45 34.85
CA TRP A 528 36.53 24.71 34.94
C TRP A 528 36.65 23.44 34.06
N SER A 529 37.34 23.64 32.93
CA SER A 529 38.52 22.92 32.43
C SER A 529 38.47 21.41 32.08
N ALA A 530 38.82 21.13 30.82
CA ALA A 530 39.36 19.85 30.32
C ALA A 530 40.76 19.54 30.94
N PRO A 531 41.33 18.31 30.82
CA PRO A 531 42.00 17.93 29.57
C PRO A 531 42.11 16.40 29.21
N SER A 532 42.24 16.15 27.90
CA SER A 532 43.02 15.11 27.16
C SER A 532 43.20 13.66 27.65
N THR A 533 42.87 12.67 26.80
CA THR A 533 43.84 11.86 25.99
C THR A 533 43.14 10.83 25.08
N PRO A 534 43.79 10.36 23.98
CA PRO A 534 43.17 9.54 22.93
C PRO A 534 43.53 8.05 23.02
N THR A 535 42.58 7.17 22.65
CA THR A 535 42.80 5.74 22.44
C THR A 535 42.67 5.35 20.94
N PRO A 536 43.46 4.37 20.46
CA PRO A 536 43.53 3.99 19.04
C PRO A 536 42.43 2.98 18.63
N PRO A 537 42.07 2.89 17.34
CA PRO A 537 41.12 1.88 16.86
C PRO A 537 41.80 0.55 16.47
N SER A 538 41.13 -0.56 16.82
CA SER A 538 41.42 -1.93 16.37
C SER A 538 40.61 -2.31 15.13
N PRO A 539 41.02 -3.35 14.37
CA PRO A 539 40.84 -3.43 12.92
C PRO A 539 39.55 -4.14 12.46
N LEU A 540 39.11 -3.74 11.27
CA LEU A 540 38.03 -4.32 10.46
C LEU A 540 38.41 -5.73 9.98
N HIS A 541 37.54 -6.71 10.23
CA HIS A 541 37.49 -7.95 9.47
C HIS A 541 36.55 -7.77 8.28
N TYR A 542 37.11 -7.90 7.07
CA TYR A 542 36.39 -7.98 5.81
C TYR A 542 35.87 -9.42 5.65
N VAL A 543 34.55 -9.61 5.53
CA VAL A 543 33.98 -10.90 5.12
C VAL A 543 33.58 -10.79 3.65
N ASN A 544 34.32 -11.55 2.84
CA ASN A 544 34.14 -11.73 1.41
C ASN A 544 32.82 -12.49 1.15
N SER A 545 31.95 -11.93 0.32
CA SER A 545 30.60 -12.44 0.04
C SER A 545 30.49 -12.93 -1.39
N ASP A 546 31.28 -13.93 -1.76
CA ASP A 546 31.18 -14.59 -3.07
C ASP A 546 31.26 -16.11 -2.87
N ASN A 547 30.11 -16.76 -2.69
CA ASN A 547 30.00 -18.20 -2.91
C ASN A 547 28.57 -18.59 -3.34
N ILE A 548 28.33 -18.54 -4.66
CA ILE A 548 27.09 -18.94 -5.35
C ILE A 548 27.20 -20.43 -5.73
N ALA A 549 27.21 -21.31 -4.73
CA ALA A 549 27.32 -22.76 -4.97
C ALA A 549 26.20 -23.60 -4.31
N ASP A 550 25.41 -23.05 -3.39
CA ASP A 550 24.43 -23.83 -2.61
C ASP A 550 22.97 -23.79 -3.14
N VAL A 551 22.73 -23.27 -4.35
CA VAL A 551 21.36 -23.14 -4.89
C VAL A 551 20.88 -24.39 -5.64
N GLN A 552 21.76 -25.33 -6.00
CA GLN A 552 21.38 -26.47 -6.85
C GLN A 552 20.97 -27.76 -6.11
N TYR A 553 20.95 -27.78 -4.77
CA TYR A 553 20.69 -29.02 -4.03
C TYR A 553 19.27 -29.16 -3.44
N ILE A 554 18.42 -28.13 -3.51
CA ILE A 554 17.13 -28.12 -2.77
C ILE A 554 15.91 -28.43 -3.66
N ASP A 555 16.02 -28.38 -4.99
CA ASP A 555 14.91 -28.71 -5.91
C ASP A 555 14.55 -30.21 -5.96
N ARG A 556 15.17 -31.06 -5.13
CA ARG A 556 14.90 -32.52 -5.09
C ARG A 556 14.04 -33.00 -3.93
N GLU A 557 13.68 -32.13 -2.97
CA GLU A 557 12.87 -32.50 -1.80
C GLU A 557 11.41 -32.02 -1.84
N LEU A 558 10.98 -31.30 -2.89
CA LEU A 558 9.63 -30.73 -2.98
C LEU A 558 8.64 -31.50 -3.87
N ASP A 559 9.02 -32.68 -4.36
CA ASP A 559 8.24 -33.46 -5.34
C ASP A 559 7.70 -34.80 -4.80
N VAL A 560 7.37 -34.87 -3.50
CA VAL A 560 6.76 -36.07 -2.91
C VAL A 560 5.43 -35.73 -2.23
N ASP A 561 4.38 -36.39 -2.75
CA ASP A 561 3.01 -36.56 -2.25
C ASP A 561 2.02 -35.39 -2.37
N TYR A 562 1.26 -35.39 -3.48
CA TYR A 562 -0.19 -35.12 -3.47
C TYR A 562 -0.88 -35.75 -4.70
N SER A 563 -0.87 -37.08 -4.80
CA SER A 563 -1.88 -37.82 -5.58
C SER A 563 -2.95 -38.33 -4.61
N MET A 564 -4.00 -37.53 -4.38
CA MET A 564 -5.27 -38.06 -3.91
C MET A 564 -6.21 -38.16 -5.11
N GLU A 565 -6.43 -39.39 -5.56
CA GLU A 565 -7.54 -39.74 -6.44
C GLU A 565 -8.87 -39.42 -5.73
N PRO A 566 -9.89 -38.91 -6.44
CA PRO A 566 -11.23 -38.78 -5.91
C PRO A 566 -11.85 -40.19 -5.80
N GLN A 567 -12.21 -40.58 -4.58
CA GLN A 567 -12.92 -41.80 -4.31
C GLN A 567 -14.42 -41.57 -4.58
N ASP A 568 -14.95 -42.30 -5.57
CA ASP A 568 -16.35 -42.28 -5.96
C ASP A 568 -17.26 -42.75 -4.81
N ASP A 569 -18.04 -41.84 -4.24
CA ASP A 569 -19.17 -42.15 -3.34
C ASP A 569 -20.49 -42.07 -4.12
N GLU A 570 -20.79 -43.13 -4.87
CA GLU A 570 -22.17 -43.50 -5.21
C GLU A 570 -22.42 -44.92 -4.69
N THR A 571 -23.27 -45.08 -3.67
CA THR A 571 -24.47 -45.93 -3.74
C THR A 571 -25.23 -46.05 -2.41
N LEU A 572 -26.56 -46.00 -2.53
CA LEU A 572 -27.58 -46.68 -1.72
C LEU A 572 -27.91 -46.14 -0.30
N ASN A 573 -29.06 -45.46 -0.19
CA ASN A 573 -30.31 -46.16 0.16
C ASN A 573 -31.51 -45.19 0.23
N GLY A 574 -32.47 -45.39 -0.66
CA GLY A 574 -33.84 -44.91 -0.49
C GLY A 574 -34.59 -45.85 0.44
N GLY A 575 -35.18 -45.29 1.49
CA GLY A 575 -36.16 -45.95 2.34
C GLY A 575 -37.47 -45.19 2.28
N GLU A 576 -38.45 -45.76 1.58
CA GLU A 576 -39.87 -45.44 1.72
C GLU A 576 -40.32 -45.75 3.16
N VAL A 577 -41.12 -44.86 3.75
CA VAL A 577 -42.11 -45.25 4.76
C VAL A 577 -43.39 -44.47 4.51
N SER A 578 -44.47 -45.25 4.38
CA SER A 578 -45.88 -44.89 4.26
C SER A 578 -46.45 -44.09 5.43
#